data_AF-W7KX76-F1
#
_entry.id   AF-W7KX76-F1
#
_cell.length_a   1.000
_cell.length_b   1.000
_cell.length_c   1.000
_cell.angle_alpha   90.00
_cell.angle_beta   90.00
_cell.angle_gamma   90.00
#
_symmetry.space_group_name_H-M   'P 1'
#
loop_
_entity.id
_entity.type
_entity.pdbx_description
1 polymer ?
#
loop_
_entity_poly.entity_id
_entity_poly.type
_entity_poly.pdbx_seq_one_letter_code
_entity_poly.pdbx_strand_id
1 'polypeptide(L)'
;MSKLSQNFLHDKSFVDKFVYYVFSMGLTRPLIEVGCGKGIITAKVNPDVCIEIDVNLLQYLRSFSPVVSDARFLPVFRGSIVSSLPYSITRDFFIEVSELNDVNKMLLILQKDFVDKILEYPSYISFLLNYYYLIRPMDVIPPDAFSPKPKVYSQIVYFVRKRRYDDRVSQVIECVSRFRNKKVKKAAELCNIKSDNERRVRDYKPWEILELLSSMDISSV
;
A
#
# COMPACT_ATOMS: atom_id res chain seq x y z
N MET A 1 18.22 16.77 -7.61
CA MET A 1 17.24 15.66 -7.56
C MET A 1 17.81 14.61 -6.63
N SER A 2 17.09 14.26 -5.56
CA SER A 2 17.50 13.17 -4.67
C SER A 2 17.57 11.86 -5.47
N LYS A 3 18.58 11.02 -5.17
CA LYS A 3 18.78 9.74 -5.85
C LYS A 3 17.56 8.85 -5.58
N LEU A 4 16.78 8.55 -6.61
CA LEU A 4 15.68 7.58 -6.50
C LEU A 4 16.28 6.24 -6.08
N SER A 5 15.86 5.72 -4.93
CA SER A 5 16.30 4.40 -4.47
C SER A 5 15.59 3.33 -5.31
N GLN A 6 16.21 2.97 -6.43
CA GLN A 6 15.69 1.96 -7.35
C GLN A 6 16.41 0.64 -7.13
N ASN A 7 15.65 -0.43 -6.84
CA ASN A 7 16.12 -1.81 -6.84
C ASN A 7 15.23 -2.57 -7.83
N PHE A 8 15.80 -3.13 -8.89
CA PHE A 8 15.02 -3.80 -9.93
C PHE A 8 14.96 -5.30 -9.67
N LEU A 9 13.77 -5.87 -9.57
CA LEU A 9 13.59 -7.32 -9.49
C LEU A 9 14.12 -7.96 -10.78
N HIS A 10 15.06 -8.90 -10.65
CA HIS A 10 15.69 -9.56 -11.80
C HIS A 10 15.66 -11.09 -11.70
N ASP A 11 15.44 -11.65 -10.51
CA ASP A 11 15.28 -13.09 -10.34
C ASP A 11 14.02 -13.59 -11.06
N LYS A 12 14.23 -14.46 -12.05
CA LYS A 12 13.18 -14.98 -12.92
C LYS A 12 12.08 -15.72 -12.15
N SER A 13 12.43 -16.46 -11.10
CA SER A 13 11.47 -17.23 -10.30
C SER A 13 10.48 -16.30 -9.61
N PHE A 14 10.96 -15.21 -9.00
CA PHE A 14 10.09 -14.23 -8.35
C PHE A 14 9.29 -13.38 -9.34
N VAL A 15 9.87 -13.04 -10.50
CA VAL A 15 9.14 -12.37 -11.58
C VAL A 15 7.98 -13.26 -12.06
N ASP A 16 8.25 -14.53 -12.35
CA ASP A 16 7.25 -15.46 -12.86
C ASP A 16 6.15 -15.72 -11.83
N LYS A 17 6.48 -15.82 -10.53
CA LYS A 17 5.50 -15.87 -9.43
C LYS A 17 4.64 -14.61 -9.35
N PHE A 18 5.24 -13.43 -9.40
CA PHE A 18 4.50 -12.17 -9.34
C PHE A 18 3.51 -12.08 -10.50
N VAL A 19 3.97 -12.37 -11.73
CA VAL A 19 3.13 -12.39 -12.94
C VAL A 19 2.01 -13.43 -12.84
N TYR A 20 2.30 -14.62 -12.32
CA TYR A 20 1.27 -15.63 -12.06
C TYR A 20 0.17 -15.09 -11.12
N TYR A 21 0.53 -14.38 -10.06
CA TYR A 21 -0.45 -13.77 -9.15
C TYR A 21 -1.26 -12.65 -9.83
N VAL A 22 -0.64 -11.83 -10.68
CA VAL A 22 -1.37 -10.81 -11.45
C VAL A 22 -2.52 -11.43 -12.25
N PHE A 23 -2.28 -12.56 -12.90
CA PHE A 23 -3.30 -13.22 -13.73
C PHE A 23 -4.24 -14.16 -12.96
N SER A 24 -3.83 -14.72 -11.82
CA SER A 24 -4.64 -15.69 -11.05
C SER A 24 -5.50 -15.08 -9.94
N MET A 25 -5.20 -13.87 -9.47
CA MET A 25 -5.91 -13.25 -8.34
C MET A 25 -7.11 -12.37 -8.74
N GLY A 26 -7.46 -12.39 -10.04
CA GLY A 26 -8.61 -11.68 -10.58
C GLY A 26 -8.46 -10.15 -10.52
N LEU A 27 -7.24 -9.63 -10.74
CA LEU A 27 -7.05 -8.21 -11.01
C LEU A 27 -7.81 -7.82 -12.27
N THR A 28 -8.35 -6.61 -12.30
CA THR A 28 -9.20 -6.11 -13.38
C THR A 28 -8.47 -5.05 -14.20
N ARG A 29 -8.88 -4.92 -15.46
CA ARG A 29 -8.48 -3.79 -16.31
C ARG A 29 -9.25 -2.51 -15.90
N PRO A 30 -8.67 -1.31 -16.02
CA PRO A 30 -7.28 -1.07 -16.43
C PRO A 30 -6.30 -1.58 -15.36
N LEU A 31 -5.25 -2.25 -15.81
CA LEU A 31 -4.11 -2.68 -15.02
C LEU A 31 -3.08 -1.57 -15.06
N ILE A 32 -2.74 -1.03 -13.91
CA ILE A 32 -1.80 0.08 -13.76
C ILE A 32 -0.54 -0.45 -13.10
N GLU A 33 0.58 -0.32 -13.78
CA GLU A 33 1.88 -0.59 -13.17
C GLU A 33 2.48 0.72 -12.66
N VAL A 34 2.78 0.77 -11.36
CA VAL A 34 3.48 1.89 -10.73
C VAL A 34 4.95 1.55 -10.57
N GLY A 35 5.84 2.42 -11.04
CA GLY A 35 7.29 2.19 -11.00
C GLY A 35 7.72 1.05 -11.94
N CYS A 36 7.38 1.18 -13.23
CA CYS A 36 7.67 0.17 -14.24
C CYS A 36 9.17 -0.12 -14.42
N GLY A 37 10.01 0.85 -14.08
CA GLY A 37 11.45 0.70 -14.11
C GLY A 37 11.97 0.31 -15.49
N LYS A 38 12.76 -0.76 -15.56
CA LYS A 38 13.32 -1.30 -16.82
C LYS A 38 12.34 -2.18 -17.62
N GLY A 39 11.08 -2.26 -17.22
CA GLY A 39 10.05 -3.00 -17.95
C GLY A 39 10.05 -4.52 -17.74
N ILE A 40 10.71 -5.03 -16.69
CA ILE A 40 10.86 -6.48 -16.46
C ILE A 40 9.49 -7.13 -16.17
N ILE A 41 8.70 -6.53 -15.28
CA ILE A 41 7.33 -6.97 -14.99
C ILE A 41 6.40 -6.46 -16.10
N THR A 42 6.54 -5.21 -16.52
CA THR A 42 5.77 -4.55 -17.59
C THR A 42 5.64 -5.41 -18.84
N ALA A 43 6.75 -5.94 -19.35
CA ALA A 43 6.76 -6.74 -20.58
C ALA A 43 5.96 -8.05 -20.46
N LYS A 44 5.76 -8.57 -19.23
CA LYS A 44 5.03 -9.81 -18.98
C LYS A 44 3.56 -9.57 -18.63
N VAL A 45 3.25 -8.49 -17.92
CA VAL A 45 1.86 -8.19 -17.49
C VAL A 45 1.10 -7.33 -18.50
N ASN A 46 1.81 -6.61 -19.37
CA ASN A 46 1.28 -5.72 -20.40
C ASN A 46 0.21 -4.77 -19.82
N PRO A 47 0.57 -3.83 -18.94
CA PRO A 47 -0.38 -2.94 -18.27
C PRO A 47 -1.00 -1.95 -19.26
N ASP A 48 -2.19 -1.43 -18.96
CA ASP A 48 -2.83 -0.37 -19.76
C ASP A 48 -2.16 0.99 -19.53
N VAL A 49 -1.62 1.19 -18.31
CA VAL A 49 -0.91 2.40 -17.90
C VAL A 49 0.35 2.00 -17.15
N CYS A 50 1.47 2.57 -17.56
CA CYS A 50 2.75 2.43 -16.89
C CYS A 50 3.18 3.79 -16.31
N ILE A 51 3.27 3.92 -14.99
CA ILE A 51 3.67 5.17 -14.32
C ILE A 51 5.15 5.08 -13.93
N GLU A 52 5.97 6.01 -14.43
CA GLU A 52 7.40 6.07 -14.11
C GLU A 52 7.87 7.53 -13.95
N ILE A 53 8.50 7.85 -12.84
CA ILE A 53 9.00 9.20 -12.54
C ILE A 53 10.38 9.45 -13.16
N ASP A 54 11.19 8.40 -13.33
CA ASP A 54 12.53 8.50 -13.90
C ASP A 54 12.48 8.51 -15.43
N VAL A 55 12.59 9.71 -15.99
CA VAL A 55 12.58 9.94 -17.44
C VAL A 55 13.65 9.15 -18.20
N ASN A 56 14.76 8.75 -17.54
CA ASN A 56 15.82 7.97 -18.18
C ASN A 56 15.40 6.52 -18.46
N LEU A 57 14.37 6.02 -17.76
CA LEU A 57 13.86 4.67 -17.93
C LEU A 57 12.80 4.57 -19.03
N LEU A 58 12.28 5.71 -19.52
CA LEU A 58 11.28 5.74 -20.60
C LEU A 58 11.76 5.09 -21.90
N GLN A 59 13.09 5.04 -22.12
CA GLN A 59 13.67 4.32 -23.26
C GLN A 59 13.30 2.82 -23.27
N TYR A 60 13.09 2.21 -22.10
CA TYR A 60 12.66 0.81 -21.97
C TYR A 60 11.15 0.62 -22.11
N LEU A 61 10.37 1.72 -22.04
CA LEU A 61 8.92 1.69 -21.86
C LEU A 61 8.14 2.20 -23.08
N ARG A 62 8.82 2.47 -24.20
CA ARG A 62 8.22 3.10 -25.40
C ARG A 62 6.99 2.36 -25.94
N SER A 63 6.89 1.05 -25.70
CA SER A 63 5.77 0.22 -26.16
C SER A 63 4.60 0.12 -25.17
N PHE A 64 4.65 0.77 -24.01
CA PHE A 64 3.75 0.52 -22.87
C PHE A 64 3.02 1.77 -22.35
N SER A 65 2.73 2.75 -23.21
CA SER A 65 2.00 3.99 -22.85
C SER A 65 2.48 4.63 -21.53
N PRO A 66 3.77 5.00 -21.42
CA PRO A 66 4.31 5.48 -20.16
C PRO A 66 3.77 6.87 -19.81
N VAL A 67 3.41 7.06 -18.55
CA VAL A 67 2.99 8.32 -17.94
C VAL A 67 4.06 8.77 -16.96
N VAL A 68 4.65 9.94 -17.22
CA VAL A 68 5.64 10.53 -16.33
C VAL A 68 4.92 11.22 -15.18
N SER A 69 4.85 10.55 -14.03
CA SER A 69 4.21 11.10 -12.84
C SER A 69 4.84 10.57 -11.55
N ASP A 70 4.66 11.34 -10.49
CA ASP A 70 4.98 10.90 -9.13
C ASP A 70 3.86 10.00 -8.61
N ALA A 71 4.20 8.78 -8.21
CA ALA A 71 3.23 7.83 -7.69
C ALA A 71 2.64 8.21 -6.31
N ARG A 72 3.12 9.28 -5.68
CA ARG A 72 2.49 9.92 -4.53
C ARG A 72 1.23 10.71 -4.90
N PHE A 73 1.03 11.00 -6.19
CA PHE A 73 -0.13 11.69 -6.75
C PHE A 73 -0.57 10.93 -8.01
N LEU A 74 -1.46 9.96 -7.84
CA LEU A 74 -1.74 8.99 -8.89
C LEU A 74 -2.58 9.63 -10.00
N PRO A 75 -2.13 9.62 -11.27
CA PRO A 75 -2.88 10.18 -12.40
C PRO A 75 -4.02 9.24 -12.87
N VAL A 76 -4.54 8.41 -11.96
CA VAL A 76 -5.52 7.35 -12.22
C VAL A 76 -6.52 7.30 -11.07
N PHE A 77 -7.77 6.94 -11.36
CA PHE A 77 -8.85 6.91 -10.35
C PHE A 77 -9.51 5.54 -10.18
N ARG A 78 -9.28 4.59 -11.09
CA ARG A 78 -9.90 3.26 -11.09
C ARG A 78 -8.96 2.19 -11.64
N GLY A 79 -9.20 0.92 -11.26
CA GLY A 79 -8.52 -0.24 -11.83
C GLY A 79 -7.86 -1.13 -10.79
N SER A 80 -6.88 -1.91 -11.22
CA SER A 80 -6.00 -2.68 -10.33
C SER A 80 -4.56 -2.21 -10.46
N ILE A 81 -3.85 -2.11 -9.34
CA ILE A 81 -2.46 -1.64 -9.31
C ILE A 81 -1.51 -2.81 -9.09
N VAL A 82 -0.44 -2.86 -9.87
CA VAL A 82 0.71 -3.74 -9.66
C VAL A 82 1.96 -2.91 -9.51
N SER A 83 2.87 -3.30 -8.63
CA SER A 83 4.11 -2.54 -8.46
C SER A 83 5.17 -3.29 -7.67
N SER A 84 6.44 -2.98 -7.97
CA SER A 84 7.53 -3.11 -7.00
C SER A 84 7.82 -1.73 -6.40
N LEU A 85 7.11 -1.37 -5.32
CA LEU A 85 7.07 0.00 -4.84
C LEU A 85 8.39 0.45 -4.20
N PRO A 86 8.93 1.64 -4.57
CA PRO A 86 10.04 2.24 -3.86
C PRO A 86 9.67 2.55 -2.40
N TYR A 87 10.57 2.19 -1.50
CA TYR A 87 10.32 2.22 -0.06
C TYR A 87 10.07 3.63 0.49
N SER A 88 10.71 4.62 -0.12
CA SER A 88 10.60 6.03 0.28
C SER A 88 9.22 6.63 0.04
N ILE A 89 8.41 6.03 -0.84
CA ILE A 89 7.08 6.56 -1.18
C ILE A 89 5.93 5.70 -0.65
N THR A 90 6.21 4.52 -0.10
CA THR A 90 5.18 3.53 0.26
C THR A 90 4.07 4.12 1.13
N ARG A 91 4.41 4.92 2.15
CA ARG A 91 3.42 5.54 3.03
C ARG A 91 2.50 6.50 2.26
N ASP A 92 3.07 7.43 1.52
CA ASP A 92 2.34 8.48 0.81
C ASP A 92 1.48 7.87 -0.31
N PHE A 93 2.03 6.88 -1.03
CA PHE A 93 1.28 6.07 -2.00
C PHE A 93 0.04 5.44 -1.37
N PHE A 94 0.16 4.87 -0.17
CA PHE A 94 -0.98 4.24 0.49
C PHE A 94 -2.02 5.22 0.99
N ILE A 95 -1.62 6.44 1.39
CA ILE A 95 -2.57 7.51 1.74
C ILE A 95 -3.36 7.90 0.48
N GLU A 96 -2.66 8.22 -0.61
CA GLU A 96 -3.25 8.58 -1.90
C GLU A 96 -4.21 7.49 -2.43
N VAL A 97 -3.74 6.25 -2.53
CA VAL A 97 -4.54 5.17 -3.12
C VAL A 97 -5.75 4.79 -2.25
N SER A 98 -5.71 5.07 -0.95
CA SER A 98 -6.84 4.82 -0.04
C SER A 98 -8.05 5.67 -0.41
N GLU A 99 -7.84 6.88 -0.94
CA GLU A 99 -8.91 7.80 -1.38
C GLU A 99 -9.56 7.36 -2.70
N LEU A 100 -8.84 6.57 -3.50
CA LEU A 100 -9.28 6.08 -4.80
C LEU A 100 -10.20 4.86 -4.67
N ASN A 101 -11.49 5.12 -4.51
CA ASN A 101 -12.52 4.11 -4.29
C ASN A 101 -12.60 3.02 -5.37
N ASP A 102 -12.31 3.37 -6.63
CA ASP A 102 -12.42 2.44 -7.74
C ASP A 102 -11.11 1.68 -8.02
N VAL A 103 -10.08 1.90 -7.17
CA VAL A 103 -8.90 1.03 -7.08
C VAL A 103 -9.20 -0.07 -6.06
N ASN A 104 -9.65 -1.21 -6.58
CA ASN A 104 -10.23 -2.28 -5.77
C ASN A 104 -9.24 -3.35 -5.34
N LYS A 105 -8.19 -3.58 -6.14
CA LYS A 105 -7.22 -4.65 -5.93
C LYS A 105 -5.81 -4.14 -6.22
N MET A 106 -4.86 -4.55 -5.40
CA MET A 106 -3.45 -4.25 -5.63
C MET A 106 -2.59 -5.49 -5.36
N LEU A 107 -1.56 -5.70 -6.19
CA LEU A 107 -0.52 -6.69 -5.94
C LEU A 107 0.83 -5.97 -5.91
N LEU A 108 1.43 -5.89 -4.73
CA LEU A 108 2.58 -5.02 -4.48
C LEU A 108 3.75 -5.82 -3.94
N ILE A 109 4.96 -5.49 -4.36
CA ILE A 109 6.20 -5.89 -3.67
C ILE A 109 6.58 -4.75 -2.72
N LEU A 110 6.66 -5.06 -1.43
CA LEU A 110 6.92 -4.11 -0.35
C LEU A 110 8.10 -4.60 0.51
N GLN A 111 8.76 -3.72 1.27
CA GLN A 111 9.70 -4.18 2.31
C GLN A 111 8.98 -5.04 3.31
N LYS A 112 9.60 -6.16 3.70
CA LYS A 112 9.04 -7.04 4.72
C LYS A 112 8.80 -6.28 6.04
N ASP A 113 9.71 -5.41 6.47
CA ASP A 113 9.54 -4.60 7.69
C ASP A 113 8.31 -3.68 7.63
N PHE A 114 7.96 -3.16 6.44
CA PHE A 114 6.73 -2.39 6.27
C PHE A 114 5.50 -3.29 6.37
N VAL A 115 5.55 -4.48 5.77
CA VAL A 115 4.46 -5.48 5.85
C VAL A 115 4.24 -5.91 7.30
N ASP A 116 5.32 -6.27 8.01
CA ASP A 116 5.26 -6.63 9.43
C ASP A 116 4.68 -5.48 10.27
N LYS A 117 5.11 -4.24 10.00
CA LYS A 117 4.58 -3.05 10.68
C LYS A 117 3.07 -2.87 10.48
N ILE A 118 2.56 -3.00 9.25
CA ILE A 118 1.12 -2.78 8.99
C ILE A 118 0.26 -3.91 9.54
N LEU A 119 0.82 -5.10 9.78
CA LEU A 119 0.10 -6.22 10.36
C LEU A 119 0.18 -6.25 11.88
N GLU A 120 1.32 -5.92 12.48
CA GLU A 120 1.58 -6.18 13.89
C GLU A 120 1.59 -4.93 14.77
N TYR A 121 1.98 -3.78 14.21
CA TYR A 121 2.28 -2.59 15.01
C TYR A 121 1.23 -1.49 14.87
N PRO A 122 0.55 -1.08 15.95
CA PRO A 122 -0.46 -0.03 15.91
C PRO A 122 0.15 1.33 15.57
N SER A 123 -0.22 1.84 14.41
CA SER A 123 0.17 3.12 13.86
C SER A 123 -0.93 3.62 12.93
N TYR A 124 -0.87 4.91 12.56
CA TYR A 124 -1.82 5.48 11.60
C TYR A 124 -1.94 4.63 10.33
N ILE A 125 -0.81 4.33 9.70
CA ILE A 125 -0.80 3.59 8.43
C ILE A 125 -1.28 2.15 8.58
N SER A 126 -0.99 1.48 9.70
CA SER A 126 -1.45 0.11 9.94
C SER A 126 -2.97 0.09 10.12
N PHE A 127 -3.52 0.99 10.93
CA PHE A 127 -4.97 1.08 11.14
C PHE A 127 -5.70 1.50 9.86
N LEU A 128 -5.19 2.50 9.14
CA LEU A 128 -5.76 2.96 7.87
C LEU A 128 -5.89 1.81 6.87
N LEU A 129 -4.79 1.06 6.66
CA LEU A 129 -4.78 -0.02 5.68
C LEU A 129 -5.63 -1.21 6.09
N ASN A 130 -5.64 -1.58 7.38
CA ASN A 130 -6.50 -2.67 7.85
C ASN A 130 -7.99 -2.28 7.88
N TYR A 131 -8.31 -0.98 7.93
CA TYR A 131 -9.68 -0.51 7.81
C TYR A 131 -10.19 -0.63 6.37
N TYR A 132 -9.40 -0.15 5.39
CA TYR A 132 -9.81 -0.09 3.99
C TYR A 132 -9.58 -1.38 3.21
N TYR A 133 -8.60 -2.20 3.60
CA TYR A 133 -8.19 -3.36 2.82
C TYR A 133 -8.12 -4.64 3.64
N LEU A 134 -8.46 -5.75 3.00
CA LEU A 134 -7.97 -7.06 3.36
C LEU A 134 -6.54 -7.21 2.81
N ILE A 135 -5.59 -7.47 3.69
CA ILE A 135 -4.17 -7.58 3.38
C ILE A 135 -3.77 -9.05 3.43
N ARG A 136 -3.19 -9.58 2.34
CA ARG A 136 -2.73 -10.97 2.23
C ARG A 136 -1.25 -11.00 1.87
N PRO A 137 -0.36 -11.19 2.85
CA PRO A 137 1.05 -11.43 2.59
C PRO A 137 1.23 -12.77 1.88
N MET A 138 2.09 -12.80 0.87
CA MET A 138 2.41 -13.97 0.05
C MET A 138 3.91 -14.28 0.22
N ASP A 139 4.63 -14.57 -0.86
CA ASP A 139 6.04 -14.93 -0.85
C ASP A 139 6.97 -13.81 -0.36
N VAL A 140 7.90 -14.17 0.53
CA VAL A 140 9.05 -13.34 0.91
C VAL A 140 10.12 -13.45 -0.17
N ILE A 141 10.69 -12.30 -0.56
CA ILE A 141 11.70 -12.18 -1.61
C ILE A 141 13.04 -11.78 -0.97
N PRO A 142 14.11 -12.57 -1.16
CA PRO A 142 15.43 -12.24 -0.63
C PRO A 142 16.04 -11.03 -1.36
N PRO A 143 16.94 -10.27 -0.72
CA PRO A 143 17.55 -9.11 -1.35
C PRO A 143 18.33 -9.43 -2.63
N ASP A 144 18.91 -10.63 -2.73
CA ASP A 144 19.64 -11.10 -3.92
C ASP A 144 18.76 -11.22 -5.17
N ALA A 145 17.43 -11.17 -5.04
CA ALA A 145 16.52 -11.16 -6.19
C ALA A 145 16.49 -9.80 -6.93
N PHE A 146 17.13 -8.76 -6.39
CA PHE A 146 17.11 -7.41 -6.93
C PHE A 146 18.51 -6.92 -7.32
N SER A 147 18.55 -6.00 -8.29
CA SER A 147 19.77 -5.30 -8.69
C SER A 147 19.49 -3.81 -8.90
N PRO A 148 20.17 -2.89 -8.18
CA PRO A 148 21.05 -3.15 -7.04
C PRO A 148 20.38 -3.91 -5.89
N LYS A 149 21.18 -4.61 -5.08
CA LYS A 149 20.72 -5.39 -3.93
C LYS A 149 20.28 -4.46 -2.78
N PRO A 150 19.01 -4.52 -2.30
CA PRO A 150 18.60 -3.81 -1.11
C PRO A 150 19.22 -4.44 0.16
N LYS A 151 19.12 -3.75 1.29
CA LYS A 151 19.63 -4.25 2.58
C LYS A 151 18.64 -5.15 3.34
N VAL A 152 17.39 -5.18 2.89
CA VAL A 152 16.28 -5.82 3.59
C VAL A 152 15.48 -6.71 2.66
N TYR A 153 14.76 -7.67 3.24
CA TYR A 153 13.84 -8.53 2.51
C TYR A 153 12.64 -7.74 1.97
N SER A 154 12.08 -8.23 0.88
CA SER A 154 10.78 -7.78 0.35
C SER A 154 9.74 -8.87 0.50
N GLN A 155 8.48 -8.55 0.23
CA GLN A 155 7.38 -9.51 0.24
C GLN A 155 6.32 -9.09 -0.78
N ILE A 156 5.77 -10.08 -1.50
CA ILE A 156 4.59 -9.89 -2.35
C ILE A 156 3.37 -9.82 -1.44
N VAL A 157 2.52 -8.81 -1.62
CA VAL A 157 1.32 -8.61 -0.80
C VAL A 157 0.15 -8.26 -1.70
N TYR A 158 -0.96 -8.95 -1.50
CA TYR A 158 -2.21 -8.69 -2.18
C TYR A 158 -3.18 -7.93 -1.29
N PHE A 159 -3.73 -6.84 -1.80
CA PHE A 159 -4.69 -5.99 -1.12
C PHE A 159 -6.03 -6.04 -1.85
N VAL A 160 -7.12 -6.21 -1.08
CA VAL A 160 -8.50 -6.15 -1.61
C VAL A 160 -9.27 -5.11 -0.82
N ARG A 161 -9.79 -4.09 -1.49
CA ARG A 161 -10.62 -3.07 -0.84
C ARG A 161 -11.85 -3.70 -0.21
N LYS A 162 -12.13 -3.32 1.03
CA LYS A 162 -13.28 -3.78 1.83
C LYS A 162 -14.26 -2.66 2.14
N ARG A 163 -13.79 -1.42 2.17
CA ARG A 163 -14.61 -0.24 2.48
C ARG A 163 -14.31 0.88 1.51
N ARG A 164 -15.34 1.67 1.23
CA ARG A 164 -15.17 2.93 0.53
C ARG A 164 -14.44 3.91 1.46
N TYR A 165 -13.61 4.74 0.87
CA TYR A 165 -12.98 5.86 1.55
C TYR A 165 -14.04 6.75 2.20
N ASP A 166 -13.79 7.10 3.46
CA ASP A 166 -14.55 8.06 4.24
C ASP A 166 -13.54 9.00 4.92
N ASP A 167 -13.55 10.26 4.50
CA ASP A 167 -12.63 11.30 5.00
C ASP A 167 -12.74 11.46 6.52
N ARG A 168 -13.97 11.46 7.06
CA ARG A 168 -14.19 11.57 8.51
C ARG A 168 -13.55 10.40 9.24
N VAL A 169 -13.77 9.16 8.78
CA VAL A 169 -13.17 7.99 9.42
C VAL A 169 -11.65 8.03 9.34
N SER A 170 -11.08 8.40 8.19
CA SER A 170 -9.62 8.56 8.02
C SER A 170 -9.04 9.59 9.00
N GLN A 171 -9.69 10.73 9.16
CA GLN A 171 -9.29 11.77 10.12
C GLN A 171 -9.34 11.29 11.57
N VAL A 172 -10.37 10.51 11.93
CA VAL A 172 -10.45 9.88 13.26
C VAL A 172 -9.26 8.93 13.46
N ILE A 173 -9.02 8.01 12.52
CA ILE A 173 -7.92 7.04 12.60
C ILE A 173 -6.58 7.77 12.74
N GLU A 174 -6.35 8.83 11.96
CA GLU A 174 -5.15 9.65 12.05
C GLU A 174 -4.99 10.28 13.43
N CYS A 175 -6.03 10.96 13.92
CA CYS A 175 -5.98 11.67 15.18
C CYS A 175 -5.72 10.73 16.36
N VAL A 176 -6.49 9.65 16.50
CA VAL A 176 -6.35 8.73 17.64
C VAL A 176 -5.00 8.02 17.64
N SER A 177 -4.45 7.73 16.46
CA SER A 177 -3.13 7.11 16.30
C SER A 177 -1.99 7.98 16.84
N ARG A 178 -2.14 9.31 16.88
CA ARG A 178 -1.15 10.22 17.50
C ARG A 178 -1.05 10.02 19.00
N PHE A 179 -2.12 9.52 19.62
CA PHE A 179 -2.23 9.30 21.06
C PHE A 179 -2.15 7.82 21.44
N ARG A 180 -1.41 7.00 20.66
CA ARG A 180 -1.34 5.53 20.84
C ARG A 180 -1.08 5.05 22.28
N ASN A 181 -0.33 5.83 23.06
CA ASN A 181 0.01 5.50 24.45
C ASN A 181 -1.07 5.90 25.48
N LYS A 182 -2.13 6.62 25.09
CA LYS A 182 -3.23 7.03 25.98
C LYS A 182 -4.37 6.01 25.92
N LYS A 183 -5.22 6.02 26.96
CA LYS A 183 -6.52 5.31 26.94
C LYS A 183 -7.38 5.85 25.80
N VAL A 184 -8.23 5.01 25.19
CA VAL A 184 -9.11 5.40 24.09
C VAL A 184 -9.99 6.57 24.50
N LYS A 185 -10.59 6.54 25.70
CA LYS A 185 -11.32 7.68 26.28
C LYS A 185 -10.58 9.02 26.16
N LYS A 186 -9.30 9.05 26.56
CA LYS A 186 -8.51 10.29 26.49
C LYS A 186 -8.06 10.65 25.07
N ALA A 187 -7.77 9.66 24.23
CA ALA A 187 -7.44 9.90 22.83
C ALA A 187 -8.65 10.45 22.06
N ALA A 188 -9.83 9.87 22.25
CA ALA A 188 -11.09 10.31 21.69
C ALA A 188 -11.42 11.75 22.12
N GLU A 189 -11.31 12.07 23.42
CA GLU A 189 -11.52 13.43 23.93
C GLU A 189 -10.61 14.46 23.23
N LEU A 190 -9.32 14.13 23.05
CA LEU A 190 -8.36 15.00 22.34
C LEU A 190 -8.64 15.11 20.84
N CYS A 191 -9.44 14.19 20.29
CA CYS A 191 -9.91 14.18 18.92
C CYS A 191 -11.36 14.68 18.77
N ASN A 192 -11.94 15.28 19.83
CA ASN A 192 -13.33 15.75 19.89
C ASN A 192 -14.38 14.65 19.65
N ILE A 193 -14.11 13.45 20.16
CA ILE A 193 -14.97 12.26 20.07
C ILE A 193 -15.27 11.76 21.49
N LYS A 194 -16.43 11.14 21.69
CA LYS A 194 -16.80 10.52 22.97
C LYS A 194 -16.43 9.03 22.97
N SER A 195 -15.94 8.55 24.10
CA SER A 195 -15.68 7.12 24.36
C SER A 195 -15.47 6.93 25.85
N ASP A 196 -16.00 5.83 26.39
CA ASP A 196 -15.73 5.39 27.77
C ASP A 196 -14.74 4.22 27.84
N ASN A 197 -14.10 3.88 26.71
CA ASN A 197 -13.18 2.75 26.64
C ASN A 197 -11.84 3.03 27.35
N GLU A 198 -11.49 2.13 28.28
CA GLU A 198 -10.33 2.26 29.17
C GLU A 198 -9.06 1.55 28.65
N ARG A 199 -9.14 0.76 27.56
CA ARG A 199 -7.95 0.19 26.87
C ARG A 199 -7.10 1.32 26.30
N ARG A 200 -5.80 1.11 26.07
CA ARG A 200 -4.98 2.06 25.30
C ARG A 200 -5.14 1.81 23.81
N VAL A 201 -5.00 2.85 23.00
CA VAL A 201 -5.08 2.74 21.53
C VAL A 201 -4.06 1.73 20.99
N ARG A 202 -2.84 1.68 21.56
CA ARG A 202 -1.81 0.68 21.19
C ARG A 202 -2.13 -0.77 21.59
N ASP A 203 -3.15 -0.98 22.42
CA ASP A 203 -3.54 -2.32 22.84
C ASP A 203 -4.45 -2.99 21.81
N TYR A 204 -4.85 -2.26 20.76
CA TYR A 204 -5.54 -2.80 19.59
C TYR A 204 -4.53 -3.23 18.54
N LYS A 205 -4.69 -4.45 18.03
CA LYS A 205 -3.98 -4.89 16.84
C LYS A 205 -4.50 -4.15 15.60
N PRO A 206 -3.69 -3.98 14.54
CA PRO A 206 -4.13 -3.28 13.33
C PRO A 206 -5.46 -3.78 12.76
N TRP A 207 -5.70 -5.10 12.76
CA TRP A 207 -6.96 -5.70 12.28
C TRP A 207 -8.16 -5.50 13.23
N GLU A 208 -7.95 -5.10 14.48
CA GLU A 208 -9.01 -4.75 15.46
C GLU A 208 -9.52 -3.31 15.28
N ILE A 209 -9.15 -2.62 14.19
CA ILE A 209 -9.54 -1.22 13.95
C ILE A 209 -11.06 -0.98 14.01
N LEU A 210 -11.88 -1.96 13.62
CA LEU A 210 -13.34 -1.84 13.71
C LEU A 210 -13.81 -1.83 15.16
N GLU A 211 -13.19 -2.62 16.04
CA GLU A 211 -13.48 -2.60 17.46
C GLU A 211 -13.07 -1.26 18.08
N LEU A 212 -11.88 -0.77 17.72
CA LEU A 212 -11.41 0.54 18.16
C LEU A 212 -12.39 1.65 17.75
N LEU A 213 -12.80 1.71 16.48
CA LEU A 213 -13.76 2.70 15.98
C LEU A 213 -15.14 2.57 16.63
N SER A 214 -15.64 1.33 16.79
CA SER A 214 -16.92 1.07 17.47
C SER A 214 -16.91 1.53 18.93
N SER A 215 -15.77 1.48 19.61
CA SER A 215 -15.64 1.96 20.99
C SER A 215 -15.77 3.49 21.13
N MET A 216 -15.80 4.20 20.00
CA MET A 216 -15.91 5.65 19.88
C MET A 216 -17.19 6.07 19.11
N ASP A 217 -18.16 5.16 18.99
CA ASP A 217 -19.42 5.35 18.24
C ASP A 217 -19.22 5.77 16.76
N ILE A 218 -18.07 5.41 16.17
CA ILE A 218 -17.80 5.65 14.75
C ILE A 218 -18.31 4.43 13.98
N SER A 219 -19.48 4.58 13.37
CA SER A 219 -20.07 3.57 12.51
C SER A 219 -19.27 3.47 11.21
N SER A 220 -18.86 2.26 10.82
CA SER A 220 -18.35 2.01 9.47
C SER A 220 -19.54 1.77 8.53
N VAL A 221 -19.77 2.66 7.57
CA VAL A 221 -20.67 2.41 6.43
C VAL A 221 -19.99 1.48 5.43
#